data_AF-A0A3R8T7R2-F1
#
_entry.id   AF-A0A3R8T7R2-F1
#
_cell.length_a   1.000
_cell.length_b   1.000
_cell.length_c   1.000
_cell.angle_alpha   90.00
_cell.angle_beta   90.00
_cell.angle_gamma   90.00
#
_symmetry.space_group_name_H-M   'P 1'
#
loop_
_entity.id
_entity.type
_entity.pdbx_description
1 polymer ?
#
loop_
_entity_poly.entity_id
_entity_poly.type
_entity_poly.pdbx_seq_one_letter_code
_entity_poly.pdbx_strand_id
1 'polypeptide(L)'
;MKGVLVLLVVVGLWLSVASLLKRRGWAGLKRNLCAGLAAFVGLLVGASLVADVPEQGASTPASAAAKASSPVEDPVKTAGKKAADERAERDKKLKKLDKNIVTIHHMDLSDPPKVWITLRADGWGEASAFHGFASSAAALLKKSESSGLLEGGRDVAFIMEVEVVSEDGDGLSKKSRSNVLNLLLPADSRSEFLEDTERKGASALLRLAKFESRGRIGREIVRAFCDSPIYQGSSGVAPSATFCRQI
;
A
#
# COMPACT_ATOMS: atom_id res chain seq x y z
N MET A 1 22.23 9.14 50.17
CA MET A 1 22.90 7.90 49.69
C MET A 1 21.94 6.76 49.29
N LYS A 2 20.63 6.81 49.56
CA LYS A 2 19.68 5.73 49.21
C LYS A 2 19.25 5.68 47.73
N GLY A 3 19.27 6.82 47.01
CA GLY A 3 18.85 6.89 45.61
C GLY A 3 19.82 6.27 44.60
N VAL A 4 21.13 6.27 44.90
CA VAL A 4 22.15 5.70 44.01
C VAL A 4 22.09 4.17 44.02
N LEU A 5 21.71 3.57 45.15
CA LEU A 5 21.56 2.13 45.28
C LEU A 5 20.37 1.60 44.44
N VAL A 6 19.25 2.34 44.40
CA VAL A 6 18.07 1.95 43.60
C VAL A 6 18.37 2.02 42.11
N LEU A 7 19.10 3.06 41.67
CA LEU A 7 19.46 3.21 40.25
C LEU A 7 20.38 2.06 39.78
N LEU A 8 21.35 1.67 40.60
CA LEU A 8 22.26 0.56 40.28
C LEU A 8 21.56 -0.80 40.24
N VAL A 9 20.57 -1.03 41.12
CA VAL A 9 19.76 -2.25 41.09
C VAL A 9 18.89 -2.32 39.83
N VAL A 10 18.29 -1.21 39.41
CA VAL A 10 17.45 -1.17 38.19
C VAL A 10 18.29 -1.38 36.93
N VAL A 11 19.47 -0.74 36.83
CA VAL A 11 20.36 -0.91 35.68
C VAL A 11 20.96 -2.32 35.66
N GLY A 12 21.32 -2.89 36.81
CA GLY A 12 21.78 -4.28 36.92
C GLY A 12 20.72 -5.31 36.52
N LEU A 13 19.45 -5.08 36.90
CA LEU A 13 18.33 -5.91 36.48
C LEU A 13 18.12 -5.84 34.95
N TRP A 14 18.19 -4.64 34.37
CA TRP A 14 18.03 -4.44 32.93
C TRP A 14 19.12 -5.13 32.11
N LEU A 15 20.37 -5.04 32.53
CA LEU A 15 21.49 -5.70 31.86
C LEU A 15 21.41 -7.23 31.98
N SER A 16 20.89 -7.75 33.09
CA SER A 16 20.66 -9.19 33.28
C SER A 16 19.55 -9.71 32.38
N VAL A 17 18.44 -8.95 32.24
CA VAL A 17 17.33 -9.29 31.34
C VAL A 17 17.78 -9.24 29.87
N ALA A 18 18.56 -8.23 29.48
CA ALA A 18 19.11 -8.14 28.12
C ALA A 18 20.08 -9.30 27.79
N SER A 19 20.89 -9.73 28.77
CA SER A 19 21.81 -10.87 28.61
C SER A 19 21.06 -12.22 28.54
N LEU A 20 19.97 -12.38 29.31
CA LEU A 20 19.07 -13.53 29.23
C LEU A 20 18.31 -13.60 27.89
N LEU A 21 17.90 -12.46 27.35
CA LEU A 21 17.27 -12.34 26.03
C LEU A 21 18.23 -12.62 24.86
N LYS A 22 19.53 -12.41 25.06
CA LYS A 22 20.56 -12.71 24.05
C LYS A 22 20.94 -14.20 24.01
N ARG A 23 20.79 -14.93 25.12
CA ARG A 23 21.11 -16.38 25.21
C ARG A 23 19.95 -17.31 24.86
N ARG A 24 18.70 -16.88 25.02
CA ARG A 24 17.52 -17.66 24.57
C ARG A 24 17.04 -17.12 23.23
N GLY A 25 17.40 -17.81 22.15
CA GLY A 25 16.97 -17.49 20.79
C GLY A 25 15.48 -17.12 20.69
N TRP A 26 15.18 -16.20 19.78
CA TRP A 26 13.90 -15.50 19.58
C TRP A 26 12.63 -16.36 19.37
N ALA A 27 12.73 -17.69 19.41
CA ALA A 27 11.59 -18.58 19.24
C ALA A 27 10.70 -18.70 20.50
N GLY A 28 11.22 -18.40 21.70
CA GLY A 28 10.48 -18.58 22.96
C GLY A 28 9.73 -17.36 23.51
N LEU A 29 10.04 -16.15 23.05
CA LEU A 29 9.55 -14.91 23.67
C LEU A 29 8.16 -14.47 23.20
N LYS A 30 7.70 -14.96 22.03
CA LYS A 30 6.39 -14.59 21.48
C LYS A 30 5.20 -15.14 22.28
N ARG A 31 5.36 -16.22 23.06
CA ARG A 31 4.24 -16.83 23.80
C ARG A 31 3.92 -16.17 25.14
N ASN A 32 4.89 -15.51 25.80
CA ASN A 32 4.68 -14.98 27.15
C ASN A 32 4.41 -13.47 27.21
N LEU A 33 4.63 -12.70 26.13
CA LEU A 33 4.26 -11.28 26.09
C LEU A 33 2.76 -11.05 25.81
N CYS A 34 2.06 -11.99 25.16
CA CYS A 34 0.63 -11.85 24.90
C CYS A 34 -0.25 -12.07 26.15
N ALA A 35 0.23 -12.76 27.18
CA ALA A 35 -0.53 -12.99 28.40
C ALA A 35 -0.53 -11.78 29.36
N GLY A 36 0.54 -10.96 29.35
CA GLY A 36 0.66 -9.82 30.26
C GLY A 36 -0.12 -8.57 29.83
N LEU A 37 -0.33 -8.38 28.53
CA LEU A 37 -0.98 -7.17 27.99
C LEU A 37 -2.52 -7.27 27.98
N ALA A 38 -3.08 -8.48 28.00
CA ALA A 38 -4.53 -8.69 28.07
C ALA A 38 -5.13 -8.36 29.45
N ALA A 39 -4.35 -8.47 30.53
CA ALA A 39 -4.81 -8.18 31.89
C ALA A 39 -4.93 -6.67 32.19
N PHE A 40 -4.25 -5.81 31.44
CA PHE A 40 -4.25 -4.37 31.70
C PHE A 40 -5.35 -3.60 30.95
N VAL A 41 -5.84 -4.14 29.81
CA VAL A 41 -6.88 -3.50 29.00
C VAL A 41 -8.29 -3.85 29.49
N GLY A 42 -8.48 -4.98 30.17
CA GLY A 42 -9.78 -5.39 30.74
C GLY A 42 -10.28 -4.52 31.89
N LEU A 43 -9.41 -3.72 32.53
CA LEU A 43 -9.79 -2.90 33.69
C LEU A 43 -10.32 -1.49 33.32
N LEU A 44 -10.18 -1.06 32.06
CA LEU A 44 -10.49 0.32 31.63
C LEU A 44 -11.80 0.47 30.85
N VAL A 45 -12.48 -0.62 30.49
CA VAL A 45 -13.73 -0.59 29.68
C VAL A 45 -14.99 -0.77 30.54
N GLY A 46 -14.87 -0.99 31.85
CA GLY A 46 -15.99 -1.28 32.75
C GLY A 46 -16.78 -0.09 33.31
N ALA A 47 -16.57 1.15 32.85
CA ALA A 47 -17.05 2.34 33.57
C ALA A 47 -17.89 3.36 32.76
N SER A 48 -18.54 2.97 31.66
CA SER A 48 -19.47 3.90 30.97
C SER A 48 -20.63 3.17 30.31
N LEU A 49 -21.59 2.76 31.13
CA LEU A 49 -22.96 2.46 30.71
C LEU A 49 -23.91 3.04 31.77
N VAL A 50 -25.02 3.60 31.28
CA VAL A 50 -26.27 4.04 31.93
C VAL A 50 -26.54 5.54 31.84
N ALA A 51 -27.49 5.87 30.96
CA ALA A 51 -28.69 6.70 31.17
C ALA A 51 -29.09 7.36 29.84
N ASP A 52 -30.35 7.63 29.48
CA ASP A 52 -31.69 7.08 29.73
C ASP A 52 -32.57 7.81 28.67
N VAL A 53 -33.68 7.24 28.22
CA VAL A 53 -34.64 7.84 27.27
C VAL A 53 -36.03 7.77 27.91
N PRO A 54 -36.80 8.88 27.93
CA PRO A 54 -38.13 8.88 27.26
C PRO A 54 -38.51 10.26 26.65
N GLU A 55 -38.98 10.34 25.40
CA GLU A 55 -40.38 10.29 24.87
C GLU A 55 -41.11 11.65 24.70
N GLN A 56 -41.69 11.78 23.49
CA GLN A 56 -42.92 12.47 23.07
C GLN A 56 -43.08 14.01 23.11
N GLY A 57 -43.64 14.55 22.02
CA GLY A 57 -44.33 15.85 22.00
C GLY A 57 -44.46 16.49 20.62
N ALA A 58 -45.71 16.65 20.15
CA ALA A 58 -46.10 17.07 18.81
C ALA A 58 -46.09 18.60 18.54
N SER A 59 -46.22 18.92 17.23
CA SER A 59 -46.96 20.05 16.60
C SER A 59 -46.19 21.05 15.74
N THR A 60 -46.58 21.11 14.46
CA THR A 60 -46.41 22.18 13.46
C THR A 60 -47.45 23.32 13.68
N PRO A 61 -47.50 24.43 12.91
CA PRO A 61 -46.55 25.05 11.97
C PRO A 61 -46.36 26.58 12.20
N ALA A 62 -45.34 27.21 11.58
CA ALA A 62 -45.40 28.65 11.30
C ALA A 62 -44.61 29.03 10.05
N SER A 63 -45.34 29.73 9.17
CA SER A 63 -44.95 30.36 7.93
C SER A 63 -43.76 31.33 8.08
N ALA A 64 -42.77 31.20 7.20
CA ALA A 64 -41.94 32.33 6.77
C ALA A 64 -41.49 32.10 5.32
N ALA A 65 -42.22 32.72 4.39
CA ALA A 65 -41.82 32.86 3.00
C ALA A 65 -40.57 33.76 2.93
N ALA A 66 -39.39 33.15 2.92
CA ALA A 66 -38.15 33.82 2.54
C ALA A 66 -37.93 33.63 1.05
N LYS A 67 -38.18 34.70 0.27
CA LYS A 67 -37.58 34.89 -1.05
C LYS A 67 -36.06 34.84 -0.88
N ALA A 68 -35.43 33.75 -1.29
CA ALA A 68 -34.01 33.69 -1.57
C ALA A 68 -33.85 33.01 -2.93
N SER A 69 -33.75 33.83 -3.98
CA SER A 69 -33.18 33.44 -5.26
C SER A 69 -31.70 33.11 -5.02
N SER A 70 -31.43 31.89 -4.57
CA SER A 70 -30.10 31.31 -4.67
C SER A 70 -29.98 30.66 -6.04
N PRO A 71 -28.83 30.79 -6.73
CA PRO A 71 -28.61 30.06 -7.97
C PRO A 71 -28.67 28.57 -7.62
N VAL A 72 -29.63 27.86 -8.21
CA VAL A 72 -29.67 26.40 -8.17
C VAL A 72 -28.46 25.95 -9.01
N GLU A 73 -27.29 25.86 -8.40
CA GLU A 73 -26.23 25.03 -8.95
C GLU A 73 -26.78 23.61 -8.94
N ASP A 74 -26.84 23.00 -10.13
CA ASP A 74 -27.32 21.64 -10.32
C ASP A 74 -26.67 20.71 -9.29
N PRO A 75 -27.44 20.04 -8.40
CA PRO A 75 -26.87 19.18 -7.35
C PRO A 75 -25.97 18.07 -7.91
N VAL A 76 -26.17 17.71 -9.19
CA VAL A 76 -25.33 16.79 -9.95
C VAL A 76 -23.95 17.36 -10.26
N LYS A 77 -23.84 18.65 -10.61
CA LYS A 77 -22.55 19.32 -10.87
C LYS A 77 -21.76 19.50 -9.57
N THR A 78 -22.45 19.84 -8.48
CA THR A 78 -21.81 20.04 -7.16
C THR A 78 -21.33 18.71 -6.55
N ALA A 79 -22.10 17.63 -6.69
CA ALA A 79 -21.68 16.29 -6.28
C ALA A 79 -20.49 15.76 -7.11
N GLY A 80 -20.51 15.97 -8.43
CA GLY A 80 -19.41 15.58 -9.31
C GLY A 80 -18.11 16.34 -9.01
N LYS A 81 -18.21 17.64 -8.73
CA LYS A 81 -17.06 18.48 -8.35
C LYS A 81 -16.46 18.06 -7.00
N LYS A 82 -17.31 17.78 -6.00
CA LYS A 82 -16.85 17.31 -4.68
C LYS A 82 -16.11 15.97 -4.76
N ALA A 83 -16.62 15.02 -5.54
CA ALA A 83 -15.95 13.74 -5.76
C ALA A 83 -14.60 13.90 -6.48
N ALA A 84 -14.50 14.85 -7.42
CA ALA A 84 -13.24 15.17 -8.09
C ALA A 84 -12.20 15.80 -7.15
N ASP A 85 -12.65 16.71 -6.27
CA ASP A 85 -11.78 17.38 -5.29
C ASP A 85 -11.25 16.38 -4.23
N GLU A 86 -12.11 15.48 -3.73
CA GLU A 86 -11.71 14.41 -2.81
C GLU A 86 -10.71 13.43 -3.46
N ARG A 87 -10.87 13.11 -4.75
CA ARG A 87 -9.91 12.30 -5.51
C ARG A 87 -8.57 13.01 -5.66
N ALA A 88 -8.57 14.28 -6.04
CA ALA A 88 -7.33 15.04 -6.19
C ALA A 88 -6.52 15.11 -4.88
N GLU A 89 -7.20 15.24 -3.74
CA GLU A 89 -6.55 15.18 -2.43
C GLU A 89 -6.01 13.78 -2.09
N ARG A 90 -6.74 12.70 -2.43
CA ARG A 90 -6.24 11.32 -2.29
C ARG A 90 -5.01 11.07 -3.16
N ASP A 91 -5.02 11.53 -4.40
CA ASP A 91 -3.89 11.36 -5.34
C ASP A 91 -2.64 12.09 -4.84
N LYS A 92 -2.79 13.30 -4.29
CA LYS A 92 -1.69 14.01 -3.64
C LYS A 92 -1.13 13.22 -2.46
N LYS A 93 -1.98 12.57 -1.65
CA LYS A 93 -1.54 11.74 -0.52
C LYS A 93 -0.85 10.46 -1.02
N LEU A 94 -1.35 9.81 -2.06
CA LEU A 94 -0.72 8.65 -2.67
C LEU A 94 0.68 8.99 -3.20
N LYS A 95 0.82 10.09 -3.94
CA LYS A 95 2.12 10.59 -4.45
C LYS A 95 3.12 10.92 -3.33
N LYS A 96 2.66 11.23 -2.12
CA LYS A 96 3.52 11.41 -0.95
C LYS A 96 3.99 10.08 -0.34
N LEU A 97 3.30 8.97 -0.57
CA LEU A 97 3.69 7.65 -0.05
C LEU A 97 4.83 7.01 -0.84
N ASP A 98 4.92 7.30 -2.14
CA ASP A 98 5.99 6.81 -3.01
C ASP A 98 6.34 7.87 -4.08
N LYS A 99 7.61 8.31 -4.05
CA LYS A 99 8.16 9.31 -4.97
C LYS A 99 8.21 8.83 -6.43
N ASN A 100 8.11 7.53 -6.65
CA ASN A 100 8.19 6.92 -7.97
C ASN A 100 6.85 6.97 -8.72
N ILE A 101 5.76 7.41 -8.07
CA ILE A 101 4.47 7.59 -8.74
C ILE A 101 4.54 8.75 -9.73
N VAL A 102 4.31 8.44 -11.00
CA VAL A 102 4.26 9.42 -12.09
C VAL A 102 2.83 9.92 -12.28
N THR A 103 1.90 8.98 -12.52
CA THR A 103 0.47 9.28 -12.72
C THR A 103 -0.42 8.30 -11.98
N ILE A 104 -1.64 8.76 -11.68
CA ILE A 104 -2.73 7.95 -11.13
C ILE A 104 -3.96 8.24 -12.01
N HIS A 105 -4.63 7.19 -12.48
CA HIS A 105 -5.86 7.30 -13.27
C HIS A 105 -6.94 6.43 -12.66
N HIS A 106 -8.11 7.02 -12.40
CA HIS A 106 -9.29 6.30 -11.92
C HIS A 106 -10.20 5.96 -13.09
N MET A 107 -10.43 4.67 -13.31
CA MET A 107 -11.38 4.15 -14.30
C MET A 107 -12.60 3.62 -13.55
N ASP A 108 -13.55 4.52 -13.25
CA ASP A 108 -14.73 4.15 -12.46
C ASP A 108 -15.82 3.46 -13.30
N LEU A 109 -15.77 3.61 -14.63
CA LEU A 109 -16.71 2.99 -15.57
C LEU A 109 -16.27 1.60 -16.05
N SER A 110 -15.10 1.10 -15.61
CA SER A 110 -14.69 -0.28 -15.90
C SER A 110 -15.41 -1.25 -14.98
N ASP A 111 -15.61 -2.50 -15.43
CA ASP A 111 -16.16 -3.58 -14.61
C ASP A 111 -15.11 -4.70 -14.43
N PRO A 112 -14.53 -4.88 -13.22
CA PRO A 112 -14.71 -4.03 -12.03
C PRO A 112 -14.01 -2.66 -12.17
N PRO A 113 -14.37 -1.66 -11.32
CA PRO A 113 -13.72 -0.36 -11.31
C PRO A 113 -12.22 -0.50 -11.04
N LYS A 114 -11.39 0.24 -11.79
CA LYS A 114 -9.94 0.06 -11.80
C LYS A 114 -9.21 1.35 -11.43
N VAL A 115 -8.05 1.23 -10.80
CA VAL A 115 -7.10 2.32 -10.59
C VAL A 115 -5.80 1.97 -11.28
N TRP A 116 -5.30 2.84 -12.16
CA TRP A 116 -4.00 2.71 -12.80
C TRP A 116 -2.99 3.60 -12.11
N ILE A 117 -1.89 3.02 -11.67
CA ILE A 117 -0.80 3.73 -11.02
C ILE A 117 0.45 3.50 -11.83
N THR A 118 0.96 4.55 -12.45
CA THR A 118 2.22 4.50 -13.21
C THR A 118 3.37 4.76 -12.25
N LEU A 119 4.30 3.82 -12.16
CA LEU A 119 5.50 3.91 -11.35
C LEU A 119 6.71 3.98 -12.27
N ARG A 120 7.62 4.92 -11.98
CA ARG A 120 8.94 4.90 -12.57
C ARG A 120 9.73 3.74 -11.97
N ALA A 121 10.34 2.95 -12.83
CA ALA A 121 11.30 1.94 -12.39
C ALA A 121 12.70 2.54 -12.25
N ASP A 122 13.34 2.22 -11.14
CA ASP A 122 14.74 2.51 -10.88
C ASP A 122 15.49 1.18 -10.66
N GLY A 123 16.68 1.02 -11.24
CA GLY A 123 17.48 -0.19 -11.07
C GLY A 123 18.86 -0.08 -11.74
N TRP A 124 19.81 -0.88 -11.23
CA TRP A 124 21.18 -0.98 -11.78
C TRP A 124 21.30 -1.87 -13.02
N GLY A 125 20.16 -2.39 -13.50
CA GLY A 125 20.01 -3.32 -14.61
C GLY A 125 18.56 -3.77 -14.71
N GLU A 126 18.22 -4.46 -15.79
CA GLU A 126 16.84 -4.77 -16.17
C GLU A 126 16.13 -5.66 -15.13
N ALA A 127 16.80 -6.71 -14.67
CA ALA A 127 16.26 -7.62 -13.66
C ALA A 127 15.96 -6.90 -12.34
N SER A 128 16.88 -6.02 -11.90
CA SER A 128 16.74 -5.22 -10.69
C SER A 128 15.64 -4.17 -10.84
N ALA A 129 15.50 -3.57 -12.02
CA ALA A 129 14.45 -2.61 -12.30
C ALA A 129 13.06 -3.25 -12.18
N PHE A 130 12.88 -4.47 -12.71
CA PHE A 130 11.61 -5.21 -12.55
C PHE A 130 11.31 -5.54 -11.09
N HIS A 131 12.30 -6.11 -10.37
CA HIS A 131 12.12 -6.44 -8.96
C HIS A 131 11.82 -5.21 -8.10
N GLY A 132 12.53 -4.10 -8.34
CA GLY A 132 12.32 -2.81 -7.67
C GLY A 132 10.91 -2.27 -7.92
N PHE A 133 10.46 -2.31 -9.17
CA PHE A 133 9.10 -1.94 -9.55
C PHE A 133 8.04 -2.78 -8.80
N ALA A 134 8.16 -4.11 -8.81
CA ALA A 134 7.22 -4.99 -8.09
C ALA A 134 7.25 -4.76 -6.57
N SER A 135 8.42 -4.46 -6.00
CA SER A 135 8.59 -4.13 -4.59
C SER A 135 7.91 -2.81 -4.20
N SER A 136 8.09 -1.76 -5.02
CA SER A 136 7.41 -0.48 -4.84
C SER A 136 5.89 -0.62 -4.95
N ALA A 137 5.40 -1.35 -5.96
CA ALA A 137 3.98 -1.61 -6.13
C ALA A 137 3.37 -2.31 -4.89
N ALA A 138 4.04 -3.36 -4.39
CA ALA A 138 3.60 -4.08 -3.20
C ALA A 138 3.58 -3.17 -1.94
N ALA A 139 4.63 -2.36 -1.76
CA ALA A 139 4.72 -1.43 -0.63
C ALA A 139 3.66 -0.33 -0.70
N LEU A 140 3.42 0.23 -1.90
CA LEU A 140 2.40 1.25 -2.13
C LEU A 140 1.00 0.70 -1.86
N LEU A 141 0.69 -0.50 -2.36
CA LEU A 141 -0.59 -1.15 -2.10
C LEU A 141 -0.84 -1.35 -0.60
N LYS A 142 0.15 -1.84 0.14
CA LYS A 142 0.05 -2.02 1.59
C LYS A 142 -0.19 -0.69 2.33
N LYS A 143 0.61 0.35 2.02
CA LYS A 143 0.51 1.65 2.70
C LYS A 143 -0.80 2.36 2.38
N SER A 144 -1.21 2.34 1.12
CA SER A 144 -2.43 2.98 0.66
C SER A 144 -3.68 2.35 1.28
N GLU A 145 -3.73 1.02 1.41
CA GLU A 145 -4.82 0.33 2.10
C GLU A 145 -4.86 0.71 3.59
N SER A 146 -3.72 0.65 4.30
CA SER A 146 -3.65 1.03 5.72
C SER A 146 -4.04 2.48 6.01
N SER A 147 -3.97 3.34 4.99
CA SER A 147 -4.33 4.76 5.06
C SER A 147 -5.70 5.08 4.48
N GLY A 148 -6.45 4.06 4.00
CA GLY A 148 -7.75 4.22 3.35
C GLY A 148 -7.72 5.04 2.06
N LEU A 149 -6.57 5.09 1.36
CA LEU A 149 -6.39 5.91 0.15
C LEU A 149 -6.87 5.19 -1.12
N LEU A 150 -6.81 3.86 -1.13
CA LEU A 150 -7.40 3.04 -2.19
C LEU A 150 -8.66 2.37 -1.63
N GLU A 151 -9.77 2.54 -2.35
CA GLU A 151 -11.06 1.95 -1.97
C GLU A 151 -11.04 0.42 -2.15
N GLY A 152 -11.69 -0.28 -1.22
CA GLY A 152 -12.02 -1.71 -1.32
C GLY A 152 -12.71 -2.07 -2.65
N GLY A 153 -12.51 -3.28 -3.15
CA GLY A 153 -13.28 -3.81 -4.30
C GLY A 153 -12.89 -3.29 -5.68
N ARG A 154 -11.77 -2.54 -5.79
CA ARG A 154 -11.23 -2.06 -7.06
C ARG A 154 -10.03 -2.89 -7.50
N ASP A 155 -9.98 -3.17 -8.81
CA ASP A 155 -8.76 -3.65 -9.46
C ASP A 155 -7.68 -2.58 -9.38
N VAL A 156 -6.43 -3.00 -9.19
CA VAL A 156 -5.28 -2.09 -9.21
C VAL A 156 -4.31 -2.55 -10.28
N ALA A 157 -4.03 -1.68 -11.25
CA ALA A 157 -3.02 -1.91 -12.27
C ALA A 157 -1.81 -1.02 -12.01
N PHE A 158 -0.64 -1.63 -11.86
CA PHE A 158 0.64 -0.93 -11.79
C PHE A 158 1.30 -0.95 -13.16
N ILE A 159 1.63 0.23 -13.70
CA ILE A 159 2.28 0.38 -15.00
C ILE A 159 3.73 0.79 -14.75
N MET A 160 4.66 0.04 -15.33
CA MET A 160 6.09 0.35 -15.27
C MET A 160 6.46 1.33 -16.39
N GLU A 161 6.92 2.51 -16.00
CA GLU A 161 7.55 3.49 -16.89
C GLU A 161 9.08 3.41 -16.77
N VAL A 162 9.78 3.32 -17.90
CA VAL A 162 11.24 3.36 -17.98
C VAL A 162 11.72 4.52 -18.85
N GLU A 163 12.88 5.07 -18.52
CA GLU A 163 13.60 5.99 -19.39
C GLU A 163 14.47 5.18 -20.37
N VAL A 164 14.22 5.36 -21.66
CA VAL A 164 14.94 4.74 -22.77
C VAL A 164 15.87 5.80 -23.36
N VAL A 165 17.15 5.48 -23.37
CA VAL A 165 18.17 6.30 -24.03
C VAL A 165 18.42 5.71 -25.40
N SER A 166 18.12 6.46 -26.46
CA SER A 166 18.51 6.13 -27.82
C SER A 166 19.67 7.03 -28.22
N GLU A 167 20.78 6.44 -28.65
CA GLU A 167 21.85 7.17 -29.31
C GLU A 167 21.52 7.25 -30.79
N ASP A 168 21.30 8.46 -31.30
CA ASP A 168 21.19 8.68 -32.73
C ASP A 168 22.61 8.66 -33.35
N GLY A 169 22.70 8.35 -34.64
CA GLY A 169 23.98 8.25 -35.36
C GLY A 169 24.80 9.56 -35.47
N ASP A 170 24.28 10.65 -34.90
CA ASP A 170 24.94 11.95 -34.73
C ASP A 170 25.65 12.10 -33.36
N GLY A 171 25.60 11.08 -32.51
CA GLY A 171 26.19 11.10 -31.17
C GLY A 171 25.33 11.82 -30.12
N LEU A 172 24.11 12.23 -30.45
CA LEU A 172 23.16 12.81 -29.50
C LEU A 172 22.32 11.71 -28.85
N SER A 173 22.36 11.64 -27.52
CA SER A 173 21.49 10.75 -26.74
C SER A 173 20.11 11.39 -26.55
N LYS A 174 19.07 10.80 -27.15
CA LYS A 174 17.67 11.15 -26.88
C LYS A 174 17.12 10.29 -25.75
N LYS A 175 16.54 10.95 -24.75
CA LYS A 175 15.85 10.29 -23.64
C LYS A 175 14.35 10.33 -23.90
N SER A 176 13.72 9.16 -23.91
CA SER A 176 12.27 9.03 -24.03
C SER A 176 11.72 8.20 -22.88
N ARG A 177 10.50 8.46 -22.42
CA ARG A 177 9.84 7.64 -21.41
C ARG A 177 8.85 6.71 -22.07
N SER A 178 8.85 5.46 -21.65
CA SER A 178 8.01 4.42 -22.25
C SER A 178 7.37 3.56 -21.17
N ASN A 179 6.06 3.31 -21.32
CA ASN A 179 5.33 2.32 -20.54
C ASN A 179 5.60 0.94 -21.11
N VAL A 180 6.24 0.08 -20.33
CA VAL A 180 6.80 -1.19 -20.83
C VAL A 180 6.13 -2.42 -20.24
N LEU A 181 5.63 -2.36 -19.00
CA LEU A 181 5.03 -3.51 -18.31
C LEU A 181 3.78 -3.10 -17.52
N ASN A 182 2.88 -4.05 -17.32
CA ASN A 182 1.68 -3.88 -16.50
C ASN A 182 1.50 -5.07 -15.56
N LEU A 183 1.26 -4.79 -14.28
CA LEU A 183 0.84 -5.75 -13.26
C LEU A 183 -0.57 -5.40 -12.79
N LEU A 184 -1.54 -6.20 -13.18
CA LEU A 184 -2.92 -6.05 -12.77
C LEU A 184 -3.21 -6.99 -11.61
N LEU A 185 -3.51 -6.43 -10.43
CA LEU A 185 -4.02 -7.17 -9.29
C LEU A 185 -5.56 -7.09 -9.26
N PRO A 186 -6.28 -8.20 -9.53
CA PRO A 186 -7.73 -8.22 -9.44
C PRO A 186 -8.21 -7.92 -8.02
N ALA A 187 -9.40 -7.31 -7.89
CA ALA A 187 -10.00 -6.99 -6.59
C ALA A 187 -10.07 -8.20 -5.63
N ASP A 188 -10.46 -9.37 -6.14
CA ASP A 188 -10.57 -10.61 -5.35
C ASP A 188 -9.21 -11.13 -4.88
N SER A 189 -8.16 -10.97 -5.67
CA SER A 189 -6.79 -11.35 -5.28
C SER A 189 -6.14 -10.32 -4.37
N ARG A 190 -6.69 -9.10 -4.32
CA ARG A 190 -6.21 -8.03 -3.45
C ARG A 190 -6.47 -8.33 -1.98
N SER A 191 -7.64 -8.89 -1.64
CA SER A 191 -7.92 -9.33 -0.27
C SER A 191 -6.93 -10.43 0.15
N GLU A 192 -6.68 -11.43 -0.70
CA GLU A 192 -5.67 -12.47 -0.43
C GLU A 192 -4.28 -11.86 -0.15
N PHE A 193 -3.84 -10.92 -0.98
CA PHE A 193 -2.57 -10.21 -0.77
C PHE A 193 -2.57 -9.42 0.56
N LEU A 194 -3.68 -8.80 0.92
CA LEU A 194 -3.84 -7.98 2.12
C LEU A 194 -4.10 -8.80 3.39
N GLU A 195 -4.46 -10.07 3.30
CA GLU A 195 -4.63 -10.96 4.46
C GLU A 195 -3.33 -11.70 4.80
N ASP A 196 -2.48 -12.00 3.81
CA ASP A 196 -1.22 -12.74 4.00
C ASP A 196 -0.12 -11.88 4.67
N THR A 197 -0.22 -11.67 5.99
CA THR A 197 0.72 -10.84 6.76
C THR A 197 2.19 -11.28 6.70
N GLU A 198 2.47 -12.54 6.41
CA GLU A 198 3.82 -13.09 6.38
C GLU A 198 4.51 -12.89 5.02
N ARG A 199 3.76 -12.77 3.93
CA ARG A 199 4.31 -12.77 2.56
C ARG A 199 3.99 -11.54 1.71
N LYS A 200 3.47 -10.44 2.30
CA LYS A 200 3.17 -9.15 1.61
C LYS A 200 4.41 -8.46 1.01
N GLY A 201 4.94 -9.01 -0.07
CA GLY A 201 6.09 -8.49 -0.79
C GLY A 201 5.93 -8.63 -2.30
N ALA A 202 7.00 -8.27 -3.02
CA ALA A 202 7.03 -8.35 -4.49
C ALA A 202 6.64 -9.74 -5.00
N SER A 203 7.11 -10.80 -4.37
CA SER A 203 6.77 -12.17 -4.77
C SER A 203 5.27 -12.49 -4.67
N ALA A 204 4.60 -12.14 -3.55
CA ALA A 204 3.17 -12.40 -3.41
C ALA A 204 2.36 -11.59 -4.42
N LEU A 205 2.77 -10.34 -4.68
CA LEU A 205 2.15 -9.53 -5.73
C LEU A 205 2.31 -10.20 -7.10
N LEU A 206 3.51 -10.63 -7.46
CA LEU A 206 3.79 -11.29 -8.75
C LEU A 206 3.05 -12.63 -8.91
N ARG A 207 2.78 -13.33 -7.82
CA ARG A 207 1.98 -14.57 -7.84
C ARG A 207 0.50 -14.32 -8.16
N LEU A 208 -0.04 -13.21 -7.67
CA LEU A 208 -1.47 -12.89 -7.69
C LEU A 208 -1.86 -11.96 -8.84
N ALA A 209 -0.91 -11.16 -9.33
CA ALA A 209 -1.14 -10.23 -10.41
C ALA A 209 -1.13 -10.94 -11.76
N LYS A 210 -2.04 -10.54 -12.64
CA LYS A 210 -1.96 -10.78 -14.08
C LYS A 210 -0.92 -9.85 -14.69
N PHE A 211 -0.22 -10.32 -15.71
CA PHE A 211 0.92 -9.63 -16.29
C PHE A 211 0.75 -9.39 -17.79
N GLU A 212 1.20 -8.22 -18.25
CA GLU A 212 1.29 -7.88 -19.66
C GLU A 212 2.61 -7.13 -19.95
N SER A 213 3.33 -7.55 -20.98
CA SER A 213 4.53 -6.88 -21.47
C SER A 213 4.27 -6.16 -22.80
N ARG A 214 4.91 -5.01 -23.01
CA ARG A 214 4.78 -4.24 -24.26
C ARG A 214 6.14 -3.95 -24.88
N GLY A 215 6.19 -4.07 -26.20
CA GLY A 215 7.38 -3.77 -26.99
C GLY A 215 8.56 -4.71 -26.70
N ARG A 216 9.70 -4.41 -27.33
CA ARG A 216 10.93 -5.18 -27.18
C ARG A 216 11.52 -5.05 -25.77
N ILE A 217 11.58 -3.82 -25.26
CA ILE A 217 12.19 -3.49 -23.97
C ILE A 217 11.46 -4.19 -22.82
N GLY A 218 10.13 -4.18 -22.80
CA GLY A 218 9.37 -4.89 -21.77
C GLY A 218 9.69 -6.39 -21.73
N ARG A 219 9.73 -7.04 -22.89
CA ARG A 219 10.09 -8.46 -22.98
C ARG A 219 11.52 -8.75 -22.52
N GLU A 220 12.47 -7.89 -22.86
CA GLU A 220 13.86 -8.03 -22.42
C GLU A 220 13.98 -7.87 -20.90
N ILE A 221 13.27 -6.93 -20.31
CA ILE A 221 13.24 -6.74 -18.85
C ILE A 221 12.72 -7.99 -18.13
N VAL A 222 11.63 -8.55 -18.63
CA VAL A 222 11.00 -9.73 -18.02
C VAL A 222 11.87 -10.96 -18.19
N ARG A 223 12.46 -11.14 -19.38
CA ARG A 223 13.43 -12.20 -19.63
C ARG A 223 14.62 -12.07 -18.68
N ALA A 224 15.23 -10.90 -18.57
CA ALA A 224 16.37 -10.67 -17.67
C ALA A 224 16.02 -10.98 -16.20
N PHE A 225 14.82 -10.62 -15.76
CA PHE A 225 14.32 -10.98 -14.43
C PHE A 225 14.14 -12.49 -14.26
N CYS A 226 13.55 -13.16 -15.25
CA CYS A 226 13.30 -14.60 -15.22
C CYS A 226 14.55 -15.47 -15.42
N ASP A 227 15.60 -14.94 -16.03
CA ASP A 227 16.88 -15.61 -16.19
C ASP A 227 17.83 -15.33 -15.01
N SER A 228 17.49 -14.37 -14.12
CA SER A 228 18.36 -13.97 -13.02
C SER A 228 18.33 -14.96 -11.85
N PRO A 229 19.46 -15.63 -11.51
CA PRO A 229 19.50 -16.61 -10.43
C PRO A 229 19.24 -15.98 -9.05
N ILE A 230 19.54 -14.68 -8.91
CA ILE A 230 19.28 -13.89 -7.69
C ILE A 230 17.78 -13.86 -7.36
N TYR A 231 16.92 -13.80 -8.39
CA TYR A 231 15.47 -13.69 -8.23
C TYR A 231 14.72 -15.01 -8.48
N GLN A 232 15.38 -16.01 -9.09
CA GLN A 232 14.80 -17.34 -9.33
C GLN A 232 15.13 -18.40 -8.28
N GLY A 233 16.26 -18.32 -7.57
CA GLY A 233 16.51 -19.19 -6.41
C GLY A 233 17.97 -19.62 -6.16
N SER A 234 18.51 -19.12 -5.05
CA SER A 234 19.47 -19.75 -4.09
C SER A 234 19.89 -18.73 -3.00
N SER A 235 19.64 -17.44 -3.24
CA SER A 235 20.02 -16.28 -2.44
C SER A 235 19.04 -15.85 -1.33
N GLY A 236 17.92 -16.56 -1.11
CA GLY A 236 16.95 -16.26 -0.04
C GLY A 236 15.91 -15.16 -0.34
N VAL A 237 15.82 -14.65 -1.59
CA VAL A 237 14.87 -13.60 -2.02
C VAL A 237 13.53 -14.16 -2.57
N ALA A 238 13.34 -15.49 -2.62
CA ALA A 238 12.26 -16.23 -3.32
C ALA A 238 10.78 -15.79 -3.03
N PRO A 239 9.76 -16.26 -3.80
CA PRO A 239 9.73 -16.91 -5.13
C PRO A 239 9.17 -16.05 -6.29
N SER A 240 9.95 -15.86 -7.34
CA SER A 240 9.50 -15.32 -8.65
C SER A 240 9.27 -16.42 -9.69
N ALA A 241 9.64 -17.66 -9.36
CA ALA A 241 9.59 -18.79 -10.28
C ALA A 241 8.18 -19.14 -10.74
N THR A 242 7.17 -18.98 -9.88
CA THR A 242 5.76 -19.19 -10.27
C THR A 242 5.34 -18.20 -11.35
N PHE A 243 5.71 -16.93 -11.21
CA PHE A 243 5.49 -15.90 -12.22
C PHE A 243 6.23 -16.25 -13.51
N CYS A 244 7.52 -16.57 -13.42
CA CYS A 244 8.33 -16.88 -14.61
C CYS A 244 7.93 -18.16 -15.34
N ARG A 245 7.21 -19.08 -14.69
CA ARG A 245 6.59 -20.24 -15.37
C ARG A 245 5.34 -19.90 -16.18
N GLN A 246 4.76 -18.72 -15.97
CA GLN A 246 3.57 -18.25 -16.69
C GLN A 246 3.92 -17.40 -17.92
N ILE A 247 5.19 -17.01 -18.05
CA ILE A 247 5.74 -16.25 -19.19
C ILE A 247 6.14 -17.23 -20.30
#